data_AF-A0A4R3L4Q1-F1
#
_entry.id   AF-A0A4R3L4Q1-F1
#
_cell.length_a   1.000
_cell.length_b   1.000
_cell.length_c   1.000
_cell.angle_alpha   90.00
_cell.angle_beta   90.00
_cell.angle_gamma   90.00
#
_symmetry.space_group_name_H-M   'P 1'
#
loop_
_entity.id
_entity.type
_entity.pdbx_description
1 polymer ?
#
loop_
_entity_poly.entity_id
_entity_poly.type
_entity_poly.pdbx_seq_one_letter_code
_entity_poly.pdbx_strand_id
1 'polypeptide(L)'
;MMKSKINRLLIGLFVTLFISFGGFYLYQWLWIEQPITSMLENQSNIHNDFQVKVTPSKVEVQLHPKKDFSLQQQYSLLMKQIEEKIGDRPIRIELSTPSDHLLEKAWSEMTFGVKEGISLQTYTQIPTTVSNIAEKYEIQQRVSMDDQFVYIELRKENKYLFKVLPLQEQKERVVKSNE
;
A
#
# COMPACT_ATOMS: atom_id res chain seq x y z
N MET A 1 -13.86 -54.06 -14.21
CA MET A 1 -12.40 -53.82 -14.20
C MET A 1 -11.98 -52.38 -14.57
N MET A 2 -12.80 -51.58 -15.26
CA MET A 2 -12.45 -50.21 -15.70
C MET A 2 -12.51 -49.14 -14.58
N LYS A 3 -13.46 -49.26 -13.64
CA LYS A 3 -13.62 -48.34 -12.48
C LYS A 3 -12.37 -48.22 -11.59
N SER A 4 -11.62 -49.31 -11.36
CA SER A 4 -10.43 -49.27 -10.47
C SER A 4 -9.20 -48.63 -11.11
N LYS A 5 -9.11 -48.59 -12.44
CA LYS A 5 -8.05 -47.87 -13.15
C LYS A 5 -8.32 -46.36 -13.13
N ILE A 6 -9.57 -45.96 -13.32
CA ILE A 6 -10.02 -44.57 -13.21
C ILE A 6 -9.86 -44.02 -11.79
N ASN A 7 -10.19 -44.78 -10.74
CA ASN A 7 -9.97 -44.32 -9.37
C ASN A 7 -8.49 -44.07 -9.06
N ARG A 8 -7.58 -44.92 -9.55
CA ARG A 8 -6.13 -44.72 -9.37
C ARG A 8 -5.61 -43.49 -10.11
N LEU A 9 -6.14 -43.23 -11.31
CA LEU A 9 -5.78 -42.05 -12.09
C LEU A 9 -6.28 -40.76 -11.42
N LEU A 10 -7.50 -40.78 -10.89
CA LEU A 10 -8.08 -39.69 -10.10
C LEU A 10 -7.24 -39.40 -8.84
N ILE A 11 -6.83 -40.43 -8.10
CA ILE A 11 -6.00 -40.25 -6.90
C ILE A 11 -4.66 -39.61 -7.26
N GLY A 12 -3.99 -40.09 -8.32
CA GLY A 12 -2.74 -39.49 -8.78
C GLY A 12 -2.91 -38.01 -9.16
N LEU A 13 -3.97 -37.69 -9.91
CA LEU A 13 -4.31 -36.32 -10.28
C LEU A 13 -4.52 -35.44 -9.04
N PHE A 14 -5.35 -35.87 -8.09
CA PHE A 14 -5.61 -35.12 -6.87
C PHE A 14 -4.33 -34.92 -6.03
N VAL A 15 -3.48 -35.94 -5.91
CA VAL A 15 -2.20 -35.81 -5.17
C VAL A 15 -1.28 -34.79 -5.83
N THR A 16 -1.13 -34.84 -7.16
CA THR A 16 -0.33 -33.83 -7.88
C THR A 16 -0.91 -32.42 -7.76
N LEU A 17 -2.24 -32.28 -7.78
CA LEU A 17 -2.92 -31.01 -7.62
C LEU A 17 -2.72 -30.45 -6.20
N PHE A 18 -2.87 -31.30 -5.18
CA PHE A 18 -2.63 -30.92 -3.78
C PHE A 18 -1.19 -30.51 -3.54
N ILE A 19 -0.21 -31.19 -4.14
CA ILE A 19 1.21 -30.81 -4.00
C ILE A 19 1.49 -29.49 -4.70
N SER A 20 0.96 -29.29 -5.91
CA SER A 20 1.19 -28.06 -6.68
C SER A 20 0.55 -26.84 -6.02
N PHE A 21 -0.74 -26.93 -5.69
CA PHE A 21 -1.46 -25.84 -5.03
C PHE A 21 -1.06 -25.67 -3.56
N GLY A 22 -0.87 -26.77 -2.83
CA GLY A 22 -0.47 -26.75 -1.43
C GLY A 22 0.95 -26.23 -1.24
N GLY A 23 1.90 -26.63 -2.07
CA GLY A 23 3.26 -26.11 -2.04
C GLY A 23 3.32 -24.62 -2.36
N PHE A 24 2.59 -24.18 -3.39
CA PHE A 24 2.50 -22.77 -3.75
C PHE A 24 1.85 -21.93 -2.63
N TYR A 25 0.73 -22.40 -2.06
CA TYR A 25 0.05 -21.71 -0.97
C TYR A 25 0.92 -21.63 0.30
N LEU A 26 1.58 -22.74 0.65
CA LEU A 26 2.46 -22.79 1.82
C LEU A 26 3.67 -21.87 1.66
N TYR A 27 4.24 -21.79 0.46
CA TYR A 27 5.28 -20.82 0.14
C TYR A 27 4.79 -19.38 0.32
N GLN A 28 3.60 -19.07 -0.21
CA GLN A 28 3.01 -17.74 -0.11
C GLN A 28 2.77 -17.30 1.34
N TRP A 29 2.31 -18.23 2.18
CA TRP A 29 2.05 -17.96 3.58
C TRP A 29 3.34 -17.84 4.42
N LEU A 30 4.27 -18.80 4.32
CA LEU A 30 5.46 -18.84 5.18
C LEU A 30 6.57 -17.87 4.74
N TRP A 31 6.75 -17.64 3.44
CA TRP A 31 7.90 -16.88 2.92
C TRP A 31 7.57 -15.44 2.55
N ILE A 32 6.30 -15.08 2.43
CA ILE A 32 5.88 -13.73 2.06
C ILE A 32 4.98 -13.15 3.14
N GLU A 33 3.83 -13.77 3.43
CA GLU A 33 2.85 -13.20 4.36
C GLU A 33 3.40 -13.11 5.79
N GLN A 34 3.87 -14.22 6.37
CA GLN A 34 4.45 -14.23 7.72
C GLN A 34 5.59 -13.21 7.92
N PRO A 35 6.64 -13.17 7.09
CA PRO A 35 7.74 -12.23 7.31
C PRO A 35 7.31 -10.77 7.16
N ILE A 36 6.37 -10.46 6.26
CA ILE A 36 5.81 -9.09 6.16
C ILE A 36 5.05 -8.76 7.46
N THR A 37 4.16 -9.65 7.90
CA THR A 37 3.40 -9.49 9.15
C THR A 37 4.32 -9.31 10.35
N SER A 38 5.32 -10.17 10.54
CA SER A 38 6.27 -10.04 11.66
C SER A 38 7.11 -8.76 11.58
N MET A 39 7.46 -8.27 10.39
CA MET A 39 8.15 -6.99 10.25
C MET A 39 7.26 -5.82 10.70
N LEU A 40 5.97 -5.86 10.37
CA LEU A 40 4.99 -4.85 10.79
C LEU A 40 4.71 -4.90 12.30
N GLU A 41 4.59 -6.09 12.90
CA GLU A 41 4.39 -6.26 14.35
C GLU A 41 5.55 -5.70 15.18
N ASN A 42 6.77 -5.79 14.66
CA ASN A 42 7.97 -5.29 15.35
C ASN A 42 8.14 -3.77 15.23
N GLN A 43 7.33 -3.08 14.42
CA GLN A 43 7.38 -1.62 14.33
C GLN A 43 6.50 -0.95 15.39
N SER A 44 7.14 -0.30 16.36
CA SER A 44 6.46 0.44 17.44
C SER A 44 5.51 1.54 16.94
N ASN A 45 5.71 2.03 15.71
CA ASN A 45 5.05 3.22 15.15
C ASN A 45 3.84 2.89 14.26
N ILE A 46 3.48 1.61 14.15
CA ILE A 46 2.27 1.13 13.44
C ILE A 46 1.33 0.53 14.50
N HIS A 47 0.03 0.73 14.34
CA HIS A 47 -0.96 0.02 15.15
C HIS A 47 -1.00 -1.45 14.75
N ASN A 48 -1.25 -2.33 15.72
CA ASN A 48 -1.29 -3.78 15.48
C ASN A 48 -2.49 -4.24 14.61
N ASP A 49 -3.37 -3.33 14.21
CA ASP A 49 -4.54 -3.59 13.34
C ASP A 49 -4.19 -3.33 11.87
N PHE A 50 -3.17 -4.02 11.37
CA PHE A 50 -2.78 -3.96 9.97
C PHE A 50 -3.28 -5.20 9.22
N GLN A 51 -3.55 -5.06 7.92
CA GLN A 51 -3.97 -6.19 7.08
C GLN A 51 -2.98 -6.40 5.94
N VAL A 52 -2.46 -7.62 5.84
CA VAL A 52 -1.59 -8.04 4.74
C VAL A 52 -2.37 -9.02 3.88
N LYS A 53 -2.56 -8.70 2.60
CA LYS A 53 -3.22 -9.56 1.64
C LYS A 53 -2.26 -9.89 0.51
N VAL A 54 -1.76 -11.12 0.54
CA VAL A 54 -0.85 -11.64 -0.49
C VAL A 54 -1.67 -12.42 -1.52
N THR A 55 -1.60 -12.02 -2.78
CA THR A 55 -2.19 -12.77 -3.89
C THR A 55 -1.11 -13.17 -4.90
N PRO A 56 -1.37 -14.12 -5.81
CA PRO A 56 -0.41 -14.50 -6.85
C PRO A 56 0.02 -13.32 -7.74
N SER A 57 -0.87 -12.33 -7.93
CA SER A 57 -0.67 -11.20 -8.85
C SER A 57 -0.26 -9.89 -8.18
N LYS A 58 -0.54 -9.70 -6.89
CA LYS A 58 -0.25 -8.45 -6.14
C LYS A 58 -0.14 -8.68 -4.64
N VAL A 59 0.55 -7.77 -3.97
CA VAL A 59 0.58 -7.69 -2.50
C VAL A 59 -0.06 -6.39 -2.05
N GLU A 60 -1.08 -6.49 -1.21
CA GLU A 60 -1.77 -5.32 -0.63
C GLU A 60 -1.49 -5.28 0.87
N VAL A 61 -1.06 -4.12 1.36
CA VAL A 61 -0.77 -3.90 2.78
C VAL A 61 -1.57 -2.70 3.25
N GLN A 62 -2.50 -2.91 4.18
CA GLN A 62 -3.23 -1.85 4.84
C GLN A 62 -2.60 -1.58 6.20
N LEU A 63 -2.13 -0.35 6.39
CA LEU A 63 -1.44 0.07 7.61
C LEU A 63 -2.25 1.14 8.32
N HIS A 64 -2.26 1.07 9.65
CA HIS A 64 -2.75 2.12 10.53
C HIS A 64 -1.54 2.78 11.22
N PRO A 65 -0.99 3.87 10.67
CA PRO A 65 0.16 4.54 11.25
C PRO A 65 -0.21 5.25 12.57
N LYS A 66 0.69 5.19 13.57
CA LYS A 66 0.57 5.99 14.81
C LYS A 66 1.01 7.44 14.57
N LYS A 67 0.74 8.33 15.54
CA LYS A 67 1.05 9.77 15.48
C LYS A 67 2.52 10.12 15.17
N ASP A 68 3.44 9.25 15.57
CA ASP A 68 4.89 9.42 15.40
C ASP A 68 5.43 8.74 14.13
N PHE A 69 4.55 8.23 13.26
CA PHE A 69 4.92 7.65 11.98
C PHE A 69 5.48 8.74 11.05
N SER A 70 6.73 8.59 10.64
CA SER A 70 7.35 9.46 9.63
C SER A 70 7.20 8.80 8.27
N LEU A 71 6.32 9.35 7.43
CA LEU A 71 6.01 8.80 6.12
C LEU A 71 7.25 8.61 5.26
N GLN A 72 8.05 9.66 5.10
CA GLN A 72 9.19 9.63 4.19
C GLN A 72 10.20 8.53 4.54
N GLN A 73 10.54 8.36 5.82
CA GLN A 73 11.55 7.40 6.23
C GLN A 73 11.00 5.98 6.35
N GLN A 74 9.78 5.84 6.90
CA GLN A 74 9.22 4.53 7.22
C GLN A 74 8.53 3.92 6.01
N TYR A 75 7.85 4.71 5.17
CA TYR A 75 7.21 4.19 3.95
C TYR A 75 8.24 3.69 2.94
N SER A 76 9.29 4.47 2.62
CA SER A 76 10.31 4.04 1.64
C SER A 76 11.08 2.82 2.14
N LEU A 77 11.36 2.73 3.44
CA LEU A 77 12.00 1.55 4.04
C LEU A 77 11.09 0.32 3.98
N LEU A 78 9.80 0.47 4.33
CA LEU A 78 8.81 -0.60 4.26
C LEU A 78 8.63 -1.08 2.82
N MET A 79 8.51 -0.16 1.86
CA MET A 79 8.38 -0.47 0.45
C MET A 79 9.57 -1.31 -0.04
N LYS A 80 10.81 -0.86 0.21
CA LYS A 80 12.02 -1.61 -0.16
C LYS A 80 12.08 -2.99 0.48
N GLN A 81 11.80 -3.08 1.77
CA GLN A 81 11.82 -4.35 2.51
C GLN A 81 10.78 -5.34 2.01
N ILE A 82 9.62 -4.87 1.57
CA ILE A 82 8.58 -5.73 1.01
C ILE A 82 8.92 -6.09 -0.44
N GLU A 83 9.39 -5.14 -1.26
CA GLU A 83 9.86 -5.38 -2.64
C GLU A 83 10.93 -6.50 -2.70
N GLU A 84 11.90 -6.48 -1.78
CA GLU A 84 12.92 -7.54 -1.66
C GLU A 84 12.32 -8.94 -1.42
N LYS A 85 11.16 -9.03 -0.76
CA LYS A 85 10.49 -10.30 -0.43
C LYS A 85 9.48 -10.74 -1.48
N ILE A 86 8.88 -9.81 -2.21
CA ILE A 86 7.78 -10.12 -3.13
C ILE A 86 8.25 -10.35 -4.58
N GLY A 87 9.50 -10.00 -4.91
CA GLY A 87 10.05 -10.09 -6.26
C GLY A 87 9.43 -9.05 -7.19
N ASP A 88 9.15 -9.42 -8.45
CA ASP A 88 8.57 -8.52 -9.46
C ASP A 88 7.06 -8.25 -9.29
N ARG A 89 6.45 -8.68 -8.17
CA ARG A 89 5.02 -8.49 -7.96
C ARG A 89 4.72 -7.03 -7.57
N PRO A 90 3.68 -6.42 -8.15
CA PRO A 90 3.25 -5.10 -7.74
C PRO A 90 2.77 -5.11 -6.28
N ILE A 91 3.14 -4.07 -5.55
CA ILE A 91 2.72 -3.81 -4.17
C ILE A 91 1.86 -2.55 -4.10
N ARG A 92 0.84 -2.60 -3.25
CA ARG A 92 0.02 -1.44 -2.91
C ARG A 92 -0.06 -1.31 -1.40
N ILE A 93 0.46 -0.21 -0.87
CA ILE A 93 0.38 0.11 0.55
C ILE A 93 -0.68 1.19 0.74
N GLU A 94 -1.78 0.84 1.41
CA GLU A 94 -2.85 1.77 1.79
C GLU A 94 -2.69 2.17 3.26
N LEU A 95 -2.66 3.47 3.52
CA LEU A 95 -2.63 4.01 4.87
C LEU A 95 -4.06 4.36 5.27
N SER A 96 -4.68 3.53 6.08
CA SER A 96 -6.02 3.79 6.60
C SER A 96 -5.86 4.57 7.91
N THR A 97 -6.25 5.84 7.89
CA THR A 97 -6.30 6.69 9.08
C THR A 97 -7.75 7.07 9.35
N PRO A 98 -8.11 7.39 10.61
CA PRO A 98 -9.37 8.04 10.92
C PRO A 98 -9.34 9.47 10.33
N SER A 99 -9.60 9.56 9.03
CA SER A 99 -9.66 10.79 8.28
C SER A 99 -10.97 11.50 8.57
N ASP A 100 -10.89 12.79 8.88
CA ASP A 100 -12.06 13.63 9.06
C ASP A 100 -12.60 14.11 7.70
N HIS A 101 -13.91 14.35 7.61
CA HIS A 101 -14.53 14.92 6.41
C HIS A 101 -13.84 16.23 5.98
N LEU A 102 -13.33 17.02 6.94
CA LEU A 102 -12.58 18.23 6.66
C LEU A 102 -11.26 17.95 5.95
N LEU A 103 -10.49 16.95 6.39
CA LEU A 103 -9.21 16.59 5.77
C LEU A 103 -9.41 16.02 4.37
N GLU A 104 -10.43 15.19 4.17
CA GLU A 104 -10.78 14.67 2.84
C GLU A 104 -11.25 15.78 1.89
N LYS A 105 -11.99 16.77 2.41
CA LYS A 105 -12.39 17.95 1.61
C LYS A 105 -11.19 18.81 1.22
N ALA A 106 -10.30 19.10 2.16
CA ALA A 106 -9.07 19.83 1.88
C ALA A 106 -8.21 19.07 0.86
N TRP A 107 -8.09 17.74 1.01
CA TRP A 107 -7.38 16.89 0.07
C TRP A 107 -8.00 16.91 -1.33
N SER A 108 -9.32 16.85 -1.43
CA SER A 108 -10.05 16.92 -2.71
C SER A 108 -9.73 18.22 -3.47
N GLU A 109 -9.56 19.35 -2.77
CA GLU A 109 -9.10 20.60 -3.41
C GLU A 109 -7.61 20.54 -3.77
N MET A 110 -6.75 20.01 -2.88
CA MET A 110 -5.30 19.92 -3.10
C MET A 110 -4.94 18.99 -4.26
N THR A 111 -5.67 17.90 -4.46
CA THR A 111 -5.28 16.81 -5.35
C THR A 111 -5.11 17.27 -6.80
N PHE A 112 -5.89 18.26 -7.25
CA PHE A 112 -5.78 18.79 -8.60
C PHE A 112 -4.42 19.43 -8.84
N GLY A 113 -4.04 20.41 -8.01
CA GLY A 113 -2.75 21.10 -8.17
C GLY A 113 -1.56 20.21 -7.81
N VAL A 114 -1.73 19.24 -6.90
CA VAL A 114 -0.69 18.22 -6.63
C VAL A 114 -0.47 17.35 -7.87
N LYS A 115 -1.54 16.83 -8.48
CA LYS A 115 -1.45 15.99 -9.69
C LYS A 115 -0.95 16.76 -10.90
N GLU A 116 -1.35 18.02 -11.05
CA GLU A 116 -0.80 18.92 -12.06
C GLU A 116 0.71 19.11 -11.86
N GLY A 117 1.14 19.38 -10.62
CA GLY A 117 2.56 19.53 -10.28
C GLY A 117 3.39 18.28 -10.57
N ILE A 118 2.83 17.09 -10.35
CA ILE A 118 3.48 15.82 -10.71
C ILE A 118 3.54 15.66 -12.24
N SER A 119 2.41 15.89 -12.93
CA SER A 119 2.28 15.72 -14.39
C SER A 119 3.19 16.64 -15.17
N LEU A 120 3.28 17.91 -14.76
CA LEU A 120 4.13 18.93 -15.38
C LEU A 120 5.56 18.91 -14.83
N GLN A 121 5.88 18.00 -13.91
CA GLN A 121 7.17 17.92 -13.23
C GLN A 121 7.57 19.23 -12.51
N THR A 122 6.59 20.04 -12.14
CA THR A 122 6.78 21.30 -11.39
C THR A 122 6.73 21.03 -9.89
N TYR A 123 7.60 20.15 -9.39
CA TYR A 123 7.57 19.66 -8.01
C TYR A 123 7.67 20.76 -6.95
N THR A 124 8.33 21.87 -7.25
CA THR A 124 8.41 23.03 -6.36
C THR A 124 7.07 23.73 -6.14
N GLN A 125 6.09 23.54 -7.03
CA GLN A 125 4.74 24.10 -6.88
C GLN A 125 3.86 23.27 -5.95
N ILE A 126 4.17 21.99 -5.75
CA ILE A 126 3.35 21.09 -4.91
C ILE A 126 3.27 21.59 -3.47
N PRO A 127 4.37 21.93 -2.76
CA PRO A 127 4.30 22.49 -1.41
C PRO A 127 3.49 23.79 -1.35
N THR A 128 3.60 24.66 -2.36
CA THR A 128 2.85 25.92 -2.43
C THR A 128 1.35 25.67 -2.54
N THR A 129 0.93 24.79 -3.45
CA THR A 129 -0.47 24.39 -3.61
C THR A 129 -1.05 23.82 -2.32
N VAL A 130 -0.29 22.92 -1.67
CA VAL A 130 -0.73 22.29 -0.41
C VAL A 130 -0.81 23.33 0.70
N SER A 131 0.17 24.23 0.84
CA SER A 131 0.17 25.28 1.88
C SER A 131 -1.04 26.22 1.74
N ASN A 132 -1.32 26.70 0.53
CA ASN A 132 -2.40 27.65 0.28
C ASN A 132 -3.77 27.09 0.71
N ILE A 133 -4.01 25.80 0.41
CA ILE A 133 -5.27 25.15 0.77
C ILE A 133 -5.24 24.76 2.24
N ALA A 134 -4.09 24.36 2.79
CA ALA A 134 -3.95 24.03 4.20
C ALA A 134 -4.27 25.24 5.10
N GLU A 135 -3.79 26.42 4.74
CA GLU A 135 -4.10 27.68 5.42
C GLU A 135 -5.60 28.00 5.40
N LYS A 136 -6.25 27.85 4.23
CA LYS A 136 -7.70 28.02 4.08
C LYS A 136 -8.53 27.14 5.02
N TYR A 137 -8.05 25.93 5.31
CA TYR A 137 -8.73 24.95 6.16
C TYR A 137 -8.22 24.89 7.60
N GLU A 138 -7.25 25.76 7.95
CA GLU A 138 -6.56 25.78 9.25
C GLU A 138 -6.02 24.39 9.62
N ILE A 139 -5.32 23.75 8.68
CA ILE A 139 -4.70 22.44 8.88
C ILE A 139 -3.18 22.53 8.81
N GLN A 140 -2.51 21.75 9.64
CA GLN A 140 -1.07 21.60 9.55
C GLN A 140 -0.75 20.69 8.38
N GLN A 141 0.27 21.05 7.61
CA GLN A 141 0.71 20.29 6.46
C GLN A 141 2.21 20.01 6.52
N ARG A 142 2.60 18.86 5.96
CA ARG A 142 4.00 18.56 5.64
C ARG A 142 4.04 17.90 4.27
N VAL A 143 4.79 18.50 3.35
CA VAL A 143 5.10 17.92 2.05
C VAL A 143 6.57 17.53 2.00
N SER A 144 6.85 16.33 1.50
CA SER A 144 8.20 15.86 1.22
C SER A 144 8.20 15.00 -0.04
N MET A 145 9.37 14.80 -0.66
CA MET A 145 9.53 13.89 -1.81
C MET A 145 10.82 13.10 -1.67
N ASP A 146 10.87 11.95 -2.34
CA ASP A 146 12.10 11.23 -2.67
C ASP A 146 12.15 10.98 -4.20
N ASP A 147 12.99 10.04 -4.65
CA ASP A 147 13.15 9.74 -6.08
C ASP A 147 11.93 9.04 -6.71
N GLN A 148 11.01 8.52 -5.89
CA GLN A 148 9.89 7.69 -6.35
C GLN A 148 8.52 8.28 -6.01
N PHE A 149 8.39 8.99 -4.89
CA PHE A 149 7.11 9.43 -4.37
C PHE A 149 7.12 10.86 -3.82
N VAL A 150 5.92 11.45 -3.82
CA VAL A 150 5.55 12.62 -3.04
C VAL A 150 4.73 12.17 -1.84
N TYR A 151 5.12 12.63 -0.66
CA TYR A 151 4.46 12.37 0.61
C TYR A 151 3.77 13.64 1.10
N ILE A 152 2.49 13.52 1.41
CA ILE A 152 1.68 14.62 1.95
C ILE A 152 1.07 14.15 3.26
N GLU A 153 1.40 14.87 4.33
CA GLU A 153 0.80 14.70 5.65
C GLU A 153 -0.10 15.90 5.95
N LEU A 154 -1.36 15.65 6.27
CA LEU A 154 -2.29 16.66 6.76
C LEU A 154 -2.71 16.31 8.19
N ARG A 155 -2.69 17.29 9.08
CA ARG A 155 -3.02 17.10 10.50
C ARG A 155 -3.96 18.19 11.00
N LYS A 156 -4.99 17.78 11.74
CA LYS A 156 -5.87 18.68 12.49
C LYS A 156 -6.17 18.04 13.84
N GLU A 157 -5.64 18.62 14.91
CA GLU A 157 -5.79 18.12 16.28
C GLU A 157 -5.37 16.64 16.43
N ASN A 158 -6.35 15.74 16.58
CA ASN A 158 -6.14 14.28 16.72
C ASN A 158 -6.47 13.49 15.44
N LYS A 159 -6.69 14.19 14.32
CA LYS A 159 -7.00 13.62 13.01
C LYS A 159 -5.82 13.79 12.05
N TYR A 160 -5.57 12.75 11.27
CA TYR A 160 -4.44 12.66 10.36
C TYR A 160 -4.90 12.12 9.01
N LEU A 161 -4.35 12.68 7.93
CA LEU A 161 -4.50 12.14 6.59
C LEU A 161 -3.13 12.04 5.94
N PHE A 162 -2.82 10.85 5.44
CA PHE A 162 -1.56 10.54 4.82
C PHE A 162 -1.82 10.14 3.37
N LYS A 163 -1.13 10.79 2.42
CA LYS A 163 -1.22 10.49 1.00
C LYS A 163 0.18 10.30 0.44
N VAL A 164 0.37 9.22 -0.29
CA VAL A 164 1.60 8.90 -1.02
C VAL A 164 1.24 8.84 -2.49
N LEU A 165 1.92 9.64 -3.31
CA LEU A 165 1.67 9.73 -4.75
C LEU A 165 2.95 9.39 -5.50
N PRO A 166 2.91 8.48 -6.48
CA PRO A 166 4.08 8.17 -7.27
C PRO A 166 4.42 9.31 -8.23
N LEU A 167 5.72 9.60 -8.40
CA LEU A 167 6.23 10.65 -9.29
C LEU A 167 6.13 10.29 -10.78
N GLN A 168 6.16 9.00 -11.06
CA GLN A 168 5.93 8.42 -12.38
C GLN A 168 4.67 7.59 -12.29
N GLU A 169 3.98 7.34 -13.41
CA GLU A 169 3.01 6.26 -13.45
C GLU A 169 3.76 4.95 -13.16
N GLN A 170 3.84 4.56 -11.89
CA GLN A 170 4.03 3.17 -11.55
C GLN A 170 2.89 2.45 -12.26
N LYS A 171 3.22 1.45 -13.08
CA LYS A 171 2.25 0.66 -13.85
C LYS A 171 1.26 -0.01 -12.89
N GLU A 172 0.29 0.73 -12.37
CA GLU A 172 -0.96 0.21 -11.87
C GLU A 172 -1.79 -0.19 -13.09
N ARG A 173 -1.49 -1.38 -13.63
CA ARG A 173 -2.50 -2.07 -14.43
C ARG A 173 -3.61 -2.49 -13.48
N VAL A 174 -4.72 -1.74 -13.59
CA VAL A 174 -6.10 -2.07 -13.19
C VAL A 174 -6.53 -1.59 -11.80
N VAL A 175 -6.96 -0.33 -11.75
CA VAL A 175 -8.13 0.06 -10.95
C VAL A 175 -9.39 -0.38 -11.71
N LYS A 176 -10.07 -1.42 -11.22
CA LYS A 176 -11.51 -1.58 -11.44
C LYS A 176 -12.20 -1.20 -10.15
N SER A 177 -12.65 0.04 -10.10
CA SER A 177 -13.79 0.42 -9.27
C SER A 177 -15.02 0.10 -10.10
N ASN A 178 -15.70 -1.01 -9.78
CA ASN A 178 -17.03 -1.23 -10.31
C ASN A 178 -18.01 -0.41 -9.48
N GLU A 179 -18.89 0.31 -10.18
CA GLU A 179 -20.13 0.91 -9.69
C GLU A 179 -20.99 -0.07 -8.88
#